data_AF-A0A852UTJ3-F1
#
_entry.id   AF-A0A852UTJ3-F1
#
_cell.length_a   1.000
_cell.length_b   1.000
_cell.length_c   1.000
_cell.angle_alpha   90.00
_cell.angle_beta   90.00
_cell.angle_gamma   90.00
#
_symmetry.space_group_name_H-M   'P 1'
#
loop_
_entity.id
_entity.type
_entity.pdbx_description
1 polymer ?
#
loop_
_entity_poly.entity_id
_entity_poly.type
_entity_poly.pdbx_seq_one_letter_code
_entity_poly.pdbx_strand_id
1 'polypeptide(L)'
;MTESADLMRQAEAKDMLADRFDGYAKNLELLLERIKTGSAGGPVWTGPAAQCFDNDFLTRGSEVTRLAEQCHAAVRNLRRAASRLREQASLPRSPL
;
A
#
# COMPACT_ATOMS: atom_id res chain seq x y z
N MET A 1 -26.48 -20.21 -8.03
CA MET A 1 -25.08 -19.84 -8.33
C MET A 1 -24.20 -21.00 -7.91
N THR A 2 -23.26 -21.42 -8.74
CA THR A 2 -22.31 -22.48 -8.37
C THR A 2 -21.27 -21.92 -7.40
N GLU A 3 -20.81 -22.73 -6.45
CA GLU A 3 -19.85 -22.30 -5.43
C GLU A 3 -18.51 -21.86 -6.04
N SER A 4 -18.11 -22.47 -7.16
CA SER A 4 -16.96 -22.03 -7.97
C SER A 4 -17.12 -20.59 -8.48
N ALA A 5 -18.32 -20.18 -8.90
CA ALA A 5 -18.57 -18.80 -9.34
C ALA A 5 -18.51 -17.80 -8.18
N ASP A 6 -18.87 -18.21 -6.96
CA ASP A 6 -18.73 -17.36 -5.79
C ASP A 6 -17.27 -17.18 -5.37
N LEU A 7 -16.48 -18.27 -5.39
CA LEU A 7 -15.04 -18.22 -5.12
C LEU A 7 -14.30 -17.32 -6.13
N MET A 8 -14.66 -17.39 -7.41
CA MET A 8 -14.09 -16.52 -8.45
C MET A 8 -14.43 -15.05 -8.20
N ARG A 9 -15.70 -14.73 -7.85
CA ARG A 9 -16.10 -13.36 -7.50
C ARG A 9 -15.33 -12.84 -6.28
N GLN A 10 -15.14 -13.68 -5.26
CA GLN A 10 -14.36 -13.30 -4.09
C GLN A 10 -12.88 -13.05 -4.43
N ALA A 11 -12.30 -13.83 -5.36
CA ALA A 11 -10.94 -13.61 -5.85
C ALA A 11 -10.82 -12.27 -6.58
N GLU A 12 -11.76 -11.96 -7.48
CA GLU A 12 -11.82 -10.67 -8.18
C GLU A 12 -11.93 -9.50 -7.21
N ALA A 13 -12.82 -9.59 -6.22
CA ALA A 13 -12.98 -8.54 -5.22
C ALA A 13 -11.67 -8.30 -4.42
N LYS A 14 -10.90 -9.36 -4.12
CA LYS A 14 -9.60 -9.23 -3.46
C LYS A 14 -8.56 -8.55 -4.34
N ASP A 15 -8.52 -8.88 -5.63
CA ASP A 15 -7.60 -8.23 -6.56
C ASP A 15 -7.96 -6.75 -6.78
N MET A 16 -9.26 -6.42 -6.91
CA MET A 16 -9.70 -5.03 -6.97
C MET A 16 -9.27 -4.23 -5.73
N LEU A 17 -9.35 -4.84 -4.54
CA LEU A 17 -8.87 -4.21 -3.31
C LEU A 17 -7.35 -4.09 -3.29
N ALA A 18 -6.62 -5.09 -3.80
CA ALA A 18 -5.17 -5.03 -3.91
C ALA A 18 -4.73 -3.88 -4.82
N ASP A 19 -5.39 -3.67 -5.96
CA ASP A 19 -5.05 -2.58 -6.88
C ASP A 19 -5.29 -1.20 -6.25
N ARG A 20 -6.31 -1.06 -5.38
CA ARG A 20 -6.51 0.17 -4.59
C ARG A 20 -5.36 0.42 -3.62
N PHE A 21 -4.93 -0.61 -2.88
CA PHE A 21 -3.80 -0.47 -1.95
C PHE A 21 -2.48 -0.20 -2.68
N ASP A 22 -2.28 -0.77 -3.86
CA ASP A 22 -1.12 -0.49 -4.72
C ASP A 22 -1.13 0.99 -5.16
N GLY A 23 -2.30 1.52 -5.55
CA GLY A 23 -2.47 2.94 -5.85
C GLY A 23 -2.18 3.84 -4.65
N TYR A 24 -2.65 3.49 -3.45
CA TYR A 24 -2.35 4.24 -2.24
C TYR A 24 -0.86 4.22 -1.89
N ALA A 25 -0.20 3.06 -2.00
CA ALA A 25 1.24 2.95 -1.74
C ALA A 25 2.05 3.89 -2.64
N LYS A 26 1.78 3.87 -3.95
CA LYS A 26 2.44 4.77 -4.92
C LYS A 26 2.19 6.25 -4.60
N ASN A 27 0.97 6.61 -4.24
CA ASN A 27 0.64 7.99 -3.88
C ASN A 27 1.38 8.44 -2.61
N LEU A 28 1.53 7.54 -1.62
CA LEU A 28 2.27 7.82 -0.39
C LEU A 28 3.77 7.99 -0.64
N GLU A 29 4.36 7.14 -1.48
CA GLU A 29 5.77 7.24 -1.88
C GLU A 29 6.07 8.59 -2.55
N LEU A 30 5.17 9.08 -3.40
CA LEU A 30 5.32 10.36 -4.09
C LEU A 30 4.96 11.58 -3.22
N LEU A 31 4.27 11.40 -2.10
CA LEU A 31 3.69 12.50 -1.31
C LEU A 31 4.77 13.44 -0.78
N LEU A 32 5.89 12.89 -0.31
CA LEU A 32 6.94 13.63 0.38
C LEU A 32 8.16 13.95 -0.48
N GLU A 33 8.34 13.28 -1.62
CA GLU A 33 9.40 13.60 -2.59
C GLU A 33 9.33 15.06 -3.09
N ARG A 34 8.15 15.69 -3.02
CA ARG A 34 7.92 17.05 -3.51
C ARG A 34 8.37 18.13 -2.51
N ILE A 35 8.70 17.78 -1.28
CA ILE A 35 9.03 18.73 -0.22
C ILE A 35 10.54 18.67 0.03
N LYS A 36 11.24 19.73 -0.36
CA LYS A 36 12.66 19.91 -0.06
C LYS A 36 12.81 20.45 1.36
N THR A 37 13.47 19.71 2.24
CA THR A 37 13.80 20.15 3.60
C THR A 37 15.30 20.44 3.77
N GLY A 38 15.68 21.11 4.86
CA GLY A 38 17.05 21.52 5.13
C GLY A 38 17.61 22.62 4.22
N SER A 39 18.94 22.60 3.97
CA SER A 39 19.68 23.63 3.21
C SER A 39 19.20 23.82 1.76
N ALA A 40 18.39 22.89 1.25
CA ALA A 40 17.72 23.00 -0.04
C ALA A 40 16.61 24.07 -0.06
N GLY A 41 16.11 24.50 1.11
CA GLY A 41 15.18 25.63 1.27
C GLY A 41 15.84 27.01 1.15
N GLY A 42 17.17 27.05 0.97
CA GLY A 42 17.94 28.28 0.82
C GLY A 42 18.45 28.86 2.15
N PRO A 43 19.35 29.87 2.10
CA PRO A 43 20.07 30.39 3.25
C PRO A 43 19.21 31.15 4.28
N VAL A 44 17.91 31.31 4.01
CA VAL A 44 17.00 32.15 4.81
C VAL A 44 16.25 31.33 5.86
N TRP A 45 16.08 30.01 5.66
CA TRP A 45 15.40 29.13 6.61
C TRP A 45 16.42 28.44 7.52
N THR A 46 16.78 29.10 8.62
CA THR A 46 17.78 28.63 9.58
C THR A 46 17.32 28.81 11.03
N GLY A 47 18.07 28.24 11.98
CA GLY A 47 17.83 28.37 13.41
C GLY A 47 16.91 27.27 13.99
N PRO A 48 16.55 27.38 15.29
CA PRO A 48 15.84 26.31 16.00
C PRO A 48 14.49 25.92 15.39
N ALA A 49 13.73 26.90 14.89
CA ALA A 49 12.44 26.63 14.24
C ALA A 49 12.59 25.81 12.95
N ALA A 50 13.64 26.08 12.16
CA ALA A 50 13.95 25.31 10.96
C ALA A 50 14.35 23.87 11.32
N GLN A 51 15.15 23.70 12.38
CA GLN A 51 15.55 22.38 12.87
C GLN A 51 14.35 21.57 13.41
N CYS A 52 13.43 22.21 14.14
CA CYS A 52 12.20 21.56 14.58
C CYS A 52 11.36 21.09 13.39
N PHE A 53 11.19 21.93 12.37
CA PHE A 53 10.47 21.57 11.15
C PHE A 53 11.13 20.39 10.43
N ASP A 54 12.45 20.40 10.25
CA ASP A 54 13.17 19.31 9.59
C ASP A 54 13.01 17.99 10.35
N ASN A 55 13.11 18.02 11.69
CA ASN A 55 12.89 16.84 12.52
C ASN A 55 11.46 16.30 12.39
N ASP A 56 10.45 17.17 12.50
CA ASP A 56 9.05 16.78 12.35
C ASP A 56 8.76 16.22 10.95
N PHE A 57 9.39 16.81 9.93
CA PHE A 57 9.27 16.34 8.56
C PHE A 57 9.88 14.96 8.36
N LEU A 58 11.07 14.70 8.92
CA LEU A 58 11.71 13.39 8.89
C LEU A 58 10.85 12.33 9.61
N THR A 59 10.28 12.67 10.76
CA THR A 59 9.36 11.80 11.49
C THR A 59 8.15 11.46 10.63
N ARG A 60 7.45 12.47 10.07
CA ARG A 60 6.32 12.24 9.15
C ARG A 60 6.73 11.45 7.91
N GLY A 61 7.95 11.68 7.42
CA GLY A 61 8.63 10.88 6.40
C GLY A 61 8.60 9.40 6.71
N SER A 62 9.13 9.03 7.88
CA SER A 62 9.15 7.64 8.33
C SER A 62 7.75 7.04 8.48
N GLU A 63 6.77 7.83 8.94
CA GLU A 63 5.39 7.37 9.12
C GLU A 63 4.70 7.07 7.78
N VAL A 64 4.90 7.93 6.78
CA VAL A 64 4.40 7.75 5.41
C VAL A 64 5.04 6.53 4.76
N THR A 65 6.36 6.37 4.88
CA THR A 65 7.07 5.16 4.38
C THR A 65 6.50 3.89 5.02
N ARG A 66 6.33 3.88 6.35
CA ARG A 66 5.74 2.73 7.05
C ARG A 66 4.32 2.43 6.57
N LEU A 67 3.51 3.45 6.30
CA LEU A 67 2.16 3.26 5.77
C LEU A 67 2.16 2.69 4.35
N ALA A 68 3.09 3.14 3.49
CA ALA A 68 3.27 2.58 2.15
C ALA A 68 3.68 1.09 2.22
N GLU A 69 4.61 0.73 3.11
CA GLU A 69 5.01 -0.66 3.34
C GLU A 69 3.84 -1.54 3.81
N GLN A 70 2.97 -1.02 4.68
CA GLN A 70 1.75 -1.71 5.11
C GLN A 70 0.77 -1.92 3.97
N CYS A 71 0.62 -0.93 3.08
CA CYS A 71 -0.18 -1.08 1.86
C CYS A 71 0.40 -2.19 0.98
N HIS A 72 1.71 -2.18 0.72
CA HIS A 72 2.39 -3.24 -0.05
C HIS A 72 2.22 -4.63 0.57
N ALA A 73 2.27 -4.73 1.90
CA ALA A 73 1.99 -5.99 2.60
C ALA A 73 0.55 -6.45 2.38
N ALA A 74 -0.43 -5.54 2.45
CA ALA A 74 -1.82 -5.83 2.16
C ALA A 74 -2.02 -6.32 0.72
N VAL A 75 -1.40 -5.66 -0.27
CA VAL A 75 -1.42 -6.07 -1.69
C VAL A 75 -0.95 -7.52 -1.84
N ARG A 76 0.22 -7.86 -1.27
CA ARG A 76 0.77 -9.23 -1.34
C ARG A 76 -0.18 -10.25 -0.72
N ASN A 77 -0.76 -9.93 0.43
CA ASN A 77 -1.67 -10.82 1.14
C ASN A 77 -2.97 -11.04 0.38
N LEU A 78 -3.55 -9.96 -0.17
CA LEU A 78 -4.78 -10.02 -0.98
C LEU A 78 -4.58 -10.85 -2.25
N ARG A 79 -3.49 -10.61 -2.99
CA ARG A 79 -3.16 -11.38 -4.21
C ARG A 79 -2.94 -12.85 -3.91
N ARG A 80 -2.21 -13.19 -2.83
CA ARG A 80 -2.04 -14.58 -2.37
C ARG A 80 -3.37 -15.25 -1.99
N ALA A 81 -4.29 -14.49 -1.40
CA ALA A 81 -5.61 -15.01 -1.05
C ALA A 81 -6.50 -15.18 -2.30
N ALA A 82 -6.44 -14.26 -3.26
CA ALA A 82 -7.14 -14.38 -4.54
C ALA A 82 -6.66 -15.60 -5.34
N SER A 83 -5.34 -15.84 -5.42
CA SER A 83 -4.80 -17.06 -6.06
C SER A 83 -5.32 -18.34 -5.41
N ARG A 84 -5.32 -18.41 -4.07
CA ARG A 84 -5.88 -19.57 -3.35
C ARG A 84 -7.37 -19.80 -3.63
N LEU A 85 -8.15 -18.73 -3.75
CA LEU A 85 -9.57 -18.85 -4.10
C LEU A 85 -9.78 -19.37 -5.53
N ARG A 86 -8.95 -18.94 -6.49
CA ARG A 86 -8.97 -19.47 -7.88
C ARG A 86 -8.60 -20.93 -7.93
N GLU A 87 -7.56 -21.34 -7.20
CA GLU A 87 -7.17 -22.74 -7.06
C GLU A 87 -8.33 -23.57 -6.51
N GLN A 88 -8.98 -23.10 -5.43
CA GLN A 88 -10.15 -23.77 -4.85
C GLN A 88 -11.34 -23.85 -5.82
N ALA A 89 -11.59 -22.80 -6.61
CA ALA A 89 -12.65 -22.79 -7.61
C ALA A 89 -12.40 -23.76 -8.78
N SER A 90 -11.13 -24.11 -9.02
CA SER A 90 -10.65 -24.97 -10.11
C SER A 90 -10.52 -26.45 -9.71
N LEU A 91 -10.52 -26.74 -8.41
CA LEU A 91 -10.47 -28.11 -7.92
C LEU A 91 -11.76 -28.84 -8.31
N PRO A 92 -11.69 -30.00 -8.99
CA PRO A 92 -12.86 -30.83 -9.19
C PRO A 92 -13.39 -31.22 -7.82
N ARG A 93 -14.66 -30.92 -7.56
CA ARG A 93 -15.35 -31.56 -6.44
C ARG A 93 -15.44 -33.03 -6.77
N SER A 94 -14.55 -33.83 -6.20
CA SER A 94 -14.79 -35.27 -6.12
C SER A 94 -16.15 -35.45 -5.45
N PRO A 95 -17.13 -36.08 -6.11
CA PRO A 95 -18.28 -36.60 -5.39
C PRO A 95 -17.74 -37.75 -4.54
N LEU A 96 -17.94 -37.67 -3.21
CA LEU A 96 -18.23 -38.75 -2.25
C LEU A 96 -17.99 -38.23 -0.82
#